data_AF-A0A926AQY4-F1
#
_entry.id   AF-A0A926AQY4-F1
#
_cell.length_a   1.000
_cell.length_b   1.000
_cell.length_c   1.000
_cell.angle_alpha   90.00
_cell.angle_beta   90.00
_cell.angle_gamma   90.00
#
_symmetry.space_group_name_H-M   'P 1'
#
loop_
_entity.id
_entity.type
_entity.pdbx_description
1 polymer ?
#
loop_
_entity_poly.entity_id
_entity_poly.type
_entity_poly.pdbx_seq_one_letter_code
_entity_poly.pdbx_strand_id
1 'polypeptide(L)'
;MIKETRVVYFHRKPRKSGNFSIESYFENIRKFLPVNIQVRIAVSTFESSGFFKRLYNAIEAIFRQADINHITGDVHFLAIFLEKKKTILTIHDVAFMQNPSALKRKILQSFWLTLPALKVTYITTVSQATKNELLKFIPFFSPEKIIVIPVFISRIFQPHPKPFNKKKPVI
;
A
#
# COMPACT_ATOMS: atom_id res chain seq x y z
N MET A 1 20.08 26.35 1.34
CA MET A 1 20.25 24.90 1.03
C MET A 1 18.90 24.23 1.10
N ILE A 2 18.48 23.50 0.06
CA ILE A 2 17.26 22.70 0.12
C ILE A 2 17.53 21.51 1.04
N LYS A 3 16.69 21.30 2.06
CA LYS A 3 16.84 20.19 2.99
C LYS A 3 16.60 18.87 2.25
N GLU A 4 17.57 17.96 2.29
CA GLU A 4 17.40 16.60 1.79
C GLU A 4 16.48 15.81 2.71
N THR A 5 15.56 15.05 2.12
CA THR A 5 14.63 14.16 2.85
C THR A 5 14.80 12.74 2.37
N ARG A 6 15.10 11.81 3.29
CA ARG A 6 15.26 10.39 2.96
C ARG A 6 13.92 9.67 3.13
N VAL A 7 13.46 9.03 2.06
CA VAL A 7 12.21 8.29 2.01
C VAL A 7 12.52 6.83 1.77
N VAL A 8 12.01 5.95 2.64
CA VAL A 8 12.05 4.50 2.42
C VAL A 8 10.66 4.01 2.00
N TYR A 9 10.60 3.33 0.86
CA TYR A 9 9.42 2.63 0.40
C TYR A 9 9.45 1.18 0.85
N PHE A 10 8.54 0.80 1.74
CA PHE A 10 8.38 -0.57 2.21
C PHE A 10 7.49 -1.35 1.27
N HIS A 11 8.09 -2.34 0.62
CA HIS A 11 7.44 -3.23 -0.33
C HIS A 11 7.34 -4.64 0.25
N ARG A 12 6.26 -5.33 -0.07
CA ARG A 12 6.16 -6.78 0.18
C ARG A 12 7.16 -7.53 -0.70
N LYS A 13 7.53 -8.75 -0.30
CA LYS A 13 8.18 -9.69 -1.20
C LYS A 13 7.24 -10.07 -2.35
N PRO A 14 7.65 -9.91 -3.62
CA PRO A 14 6.85 -10.35 -4.76
C PRO A 14 6.55 -11.85 -4.68
N ARG A 15 5.35 -12.26 -5.06
CA ARG A 15 4.99 -13.68 -5.16
C ARG A 15 5.42 -14.21 -6.52
N LYS A 16 5.83 -15.47 -6.59
CA LYS A 16 6.29 -16.10 -7.84
C LYS A 16 5.24 -16.07 -8.97
N SER A 17 3.95 -16.07 -8.63
CA SER A 17 2.83 -16.18 -9.58
C SER A 17 2.12 -14.86 -9.90
N GLY A 18 2.65 -13.69 -9.51
CA GLY A 18 2.10 -12.40 -9.92
C GLY A 18 1.94 -11.36 -8.82
N ASN A 19 1.14 -10.33 -9.14
CA ASN A 19 0.98 -9.05 -8.45
C ASN A 19 2.26 -8.19 -8.56
N PHE A 20 2.36 -7.38 -9.61
CA PHE A 20 3.43 -6.39 -9.79
C PHE A 20 2.91 -4.98 -10.03
N SER A 21 1.58 -4.80 -10.06
CA SER A 21 0.93 -3.54 -10.46
C SER A 21 1.24 -2.42 -9.48
N ILE A 22 1.22 -2.71 -8.17
CA ILE A 22 1.53 -1.73 -7.13
C ILE A 22 3.02 -1.35 -7.20
N GLU A 23 3.89 -2.34 -7.32
CA GLU A 23 5.33 -2.13 -7.38
C GLU A 23 5.72 -1.30 -8.61
N SER A 24 5.14 -1.60 -9.77
CA SER A 24 5.33 -0.87 -11.03
C SER A 24 4.77 0.55 -10.96
N TYR A 25 3.61 0.73 -10.32
CA TYR A 25 2.99 2.04 -10.10
C TYR A 25 3.92 2.94 -9.27
N PHE A 26 4.40 2.46 -8.13
CA PHE A 26 5.31 3.22 -7.28
C PHE A 26 6.71 3.38 -7.90
N GLU A 27 7.14 2.45 -8.77
CA GLU A 27 8.35 2.64 -9.56
C GLU A 27 8.23 3.86 -10.47
N ASN A 28 7.09 4.04 -11.13
CA ASN A 28 6.87 5.23 -11.95
C ASN A 28 6.76 6.50 -11.12
N ILE A 29 6.07 6.49 -9.97
CA ILE A 29 6.01 7.67 -9.07
C ILE A 29 7.40 8.15 -8.69
N ARG A 30 8.28 7.22 -8.30
CA ARG A 30 9.62 7.56 -7.82
C ARG A 30 10.47 8.31 -8.86
N LYS A 31 10.21 8.08 -10.16
CA LYS A 31 10.92 8.77 -11.26
C LYS A 31 10.56 10.25 -11.37
N PHE A 32 9.44 10.68 -10.79
CA PHE A 32 8.96 12.06 -10.82
C PHE A 32 9.10 12.78 -9.46
N LEU A 33 9.78 12.16 -8.49
CA LEU A 33 10.02 12.81 -7.21
C LEU A 33 11.08 13.93 -7.35
N PRO A 34 10.93 15.04 -6.62
CA PRO A 34 11.91 16.12 -6.59
C PRO A 34 13.32 15.64 -6.22
N VAL A 35 14.36 16.32 -6.74
CA VAL A 35 15.78 15.95 -6.57
C VAL A 35 16.22 15.93 -5.10
N ASN A 36 15.58 16.72 -4.22
CA ASN A 36 15.88 16.74 -2.79
C ASN A 36 15.27 15.57 -2.00
N ILE A 37 14.55 14.65 -2.66
CA ILE A 37 13.99 13.44 -2.07
C ILE A 37 14.88 12.25 -2.45
N GLN A 38 15.64 11.75 -1.48
CA GLN A 38 16.46 10.55 -1.66
C GLN A 38 15.62 9.32 -1.35
N VAL A 39 15.52 8.40 -2.31
CA VAL A 39 14.63 7.26 -2.20
C VAL A 39 15.41 5.96 -2.04
N ARG A 40 14.99 5.15 -1.06
CA ARG A 40 15.41 3.75 -0.91
C ARG A 40 14.20 2.82 -0.94
N ILE A 41 14.37 1.64 -1.52
CA ILE A 41 13.35 0.58 -1.51
C ILE A 41 13.76 -0.49 -0.49
N ALA A 42 12.86 -0.81 0.43
CA ALA A 42 13.01 -1.89 1.40
C ALA A 42 12.00 -3.00 1.10
N VAL A 43 12.44 -4.06 0.45
CA VAL A 43 11.62 -5.25 0.19
C VAL A 43 11.69 -6.18 1.40
N SER A 44 10.53 -6.67 1.87
CA SER A 44 10.46 -7.66 2.95
C SER A 44 11.25 -8.92 2.61
N THR A 45 12.00 -9.47 3.57
CA THR A 45 12.78 -10.70 3.38
C THR A 45 11.90 -11.92 3.09
N PHE A 46 10.74 -12.01 3.74
CA PHE A 46 9.79 -13.09 3.53
C PHE A 46 8.49 -12.62 2.87
N GLU A 47 7.80 -13.53 2.20
CA GLU A 47 6.41 -13.31 1.79
C GLU A 47 5.52 -13.12 3.02
N SER A 48 4.44 -12.34 2.86
CA SER A 48 3.44 -12.10 3.91
C SER A 48 2.56 -13.35 4.14
N SER A 49 3.16 -14.41 4.69
CA SER A 49 2.50 -15.70 4.96
C SER A 49 2.87 -16.23 6.34
N GLY A 50 1.87 -16.72 7.09
CA GLY A 50 2.08 -17.20 8.45
C GLY A 50 2.47 -16.09 9.44
N PHE A 51 2.45 -16.40 10.73
CA PHE A 51 2.71 -15.43 11.79
C PHE A 51 4.20 -15.05 11.87
N PHE A 52 5.09 -16.04 11.98
CA PHE A 52 6.52 -15.80 12.22
C PHE A 52 7.22 -15.01 11.11
N LYS A 53 6.92 -15.30 9.84
CA LYS A 53 7.50 -14.55 8.71
C LYS A 53 7.04 -13.09 8.70
N ARG A 54 5.77 -12.83 9.04
CA ARG A 54 5.24 -11.47 9.16
C ARG A 54 5.85 -10.73 10.34
N LEU A 55 5.98 -11.40 11.49
CA LEU A 55 6.68 -10.84 12.65
C LEU A 55 8.13 -10.49 12.32
N TYR A 56 8.85 -11.39 11.66
CA TYR A 56 10.21 -11.12 11.19
C TYR A 56 10.26 -9.89 10.29
N ASN A 57 9.41 -9.82 9.26
CA ASN A 57 9.38 -8.68 8.35
C ASN A 57 9.09 -7.36 9.10
N ALA A 58 8.20 -7.41 10.10
CA ALA A 58 7.87 -6.25 10.92
C ALA A 58 9.06 -5.79 11.78
N ILE A 59 9.79 -6.71 12.40
CA ILE A 59 11.01 -6.42 13.17
C ILE A 59 12.10 -5.88 12.24
N GLU A 60 12.31 -6.51 11.09
CA GLU A 60 13.26 -6.07 10.07
C GLU A 60 12.99 -4.63 9.62
N ALA A 61 11.72 -4.24 9.49
CA ALA A 61 11.33 -2.90 9.07
C ALA A 61 11.74 -1.80 10.06
N ILE A 62 11.84 -2.11 11.36
CA ILE A 62 12.30 -1.18 12.42
C ILE A 62 13.69 -0.63 12.08
N PHE A 63 14.59 -1.51 11.66
CA PHE A 63 15.98 -1.20 11.35
C PHE A 63 16.17 -0.55 9.97
N ARG A 64 15.08 -0.37 9.21
CA ARG A 64 15.11 0.16 7.84
C ARG A 64 14.41 1.52 7.71
N GLN A 65 14.04 2.15 8.82
CA GLN A 65 13.37 3.44 8.82
C GLN A 65 14.24 4.57 8.26
N ALA A 66 13.57 5.62 7.77
CA ALA A 66 14.20 6.85 7.29
C ALA A 66 13.48 8.08 7.87
N ASP A 67 13.66 9.25 7.25
CA ASP A 67 12.94 10.46 7.66
C ASP A 67 11.44 10.33 7.37
N ILE A 68 11.09 9.62 6.28
CA ILE A 68 9.74 9.20 5.94
C ILE A 68 9.72 7.71 5.59
N ASN A 69 8.77 6.97 6.17
CA ASN A 69 8.48 5.57 5.88
C ASN A 69 7.19 5.48 5.07
N HIS A 70 7.22 5.02 3.83
CA HIS A 70 6.03 4.86 3.01
C HIS A 70 5.78 3.38 2.72
N ILE A 71 4.71 2.80 3.29
CA ILE A 71 4.30 1.43 3.04
C ILE A 71 3.36 1.39 1.83
N THR A 72 3.72 0.63 0.79
CA THR A 72 3.07 0.68 -0.53
C THR A 72 2.69 -0.70 -1.05
N GLY A 73 1.97 -1.50 -0.27
CA GLY A 73 1.52 -2.84 -0.67
C GLY A 73 0.86 -3.58 0.48
N ASP A 74 0.54 -4.87 0.29
CA ASP A 74 -0.13 -5.74 1.26
C ASP A 74 0.77 -6.20 2.43
N VAL A 75 1.39 -5.23 3.11
CA VAL A 75 2.26 -5.38 4.28
C VAL A 75 1.96 -4.29 5.32
N HIS A 76 0.68 -3.94 5.49
CA HIS A 76 0.25 -2.88 6.41
C HIS A 76 0.74 -3.11 7.84
N PHE A 77 0.82 -4.38 8.26
CA PHE A 77 1.28 -4.81 9.58
C PHE A 77 2.69 -4.30 9.94
N LEU A 78 3.52 -3.93 8.95
CA LEU A 78 4.83 -3.32 9.23
C LEU A 78 4.70 -2.03 10.04
N ALA A 79 3.67 -1.22 9.75
CA ALA A 79 3.42 0.06 10.40
C ALA A 79 3.34 -0.05 11.93
N ILE A 80 2.92 -1.22 12.46
CA ILE A 80 2.75 -1.46 13.89
C ILE A 80 4.02 -1.12 14.69
N PHE A 81 5.20 -1.34 14.09
CA PHE A 81 6.50 -1.12 14.71
C PHE A 81 7.26 0.10 14.18
N LEU A 82 6.69 0.85 13.23
CA LEU A 82 7.32 2.06 12.70
C LEU A 82 6.95 3.30 13.51
N GLU A 83 7.79 4.32 13.41
CA GLU A 83 7.55 5.60 14.07
C GLU A 83 6.36 6.31 13.43
N LYS A 84 5.31 6.51 14.24
CA LYS A 84 4.03 7.07 13.78
C LYS A 84 4.19 8.34 12.96
N LYS A 85 4.91 9.32 13.52
CA LYS A 85 5.06 10.66 12.94
C LYS A 85 5.70 10.67 11.55
N LYS A 86 6.45 9.61 11.21
CA LYS A 86 7.20 9.48 9.96
C LYS A 86 6.54 8.54 8.95
N THR A 87 5.44 7.89 9.32
CA THR A 87 4.92 6.76 8.52
C THR A 87 3.66 7.12 7.74
N ILE A 88 3.65 6.76 6.46
CA ILE A 88 2.55 6.88 5.51
C ILE A 88 2.19 5.46 5.03
N LEU A 89 0.89 5.17 4.94
CA LEU A 89 0.40 3.87 4.45
C LEU A 89 -0.50 4.07 3.23
N THR A 90 -0.21 3.39 2.12
CA THR A 90 -1.13 3.30 0.99
C THR A 90 -1.98 2.04 1.10
N ILE A 91 -3.30 2.20 1.02
CA ILE A 91 -4.28 1.11 1.00
C ILE A 91 -5.01 1.14 -0.36
N HIS A 92 -4.85 0.07 -1.14
CA HIS A 92 -5.46 -0.04 -2.47
C HIS A 92 -6.93 -0.45 -2.40
N ASP A 93 -7.23 -1.45 -1.59
CA ASP A 93 -8.58 -1.92 -1.32
C ASP A 93 -8.64 -2.54 0.07
N VAL A 94 -9.86 -2.84 0.51
CA VAL A 94 -10.13 -3.58 1.75
C VAL A 94 -10.88 -4.88 1.45
N ALA A 95 -10.70 -5.45 0.25
CA ALA A 95 -11.46 -6.62 -0.21
C ALA A 95 -11.26 -7.85 0.69
N PHE A 96 -10.12 -7.94 1.37
CA PHE A 96 -9.85 -8.98 2.38
C PHE A 96 -10.85 -8.97 3.55
N MET A 97 -11.59 -7.87 3.76
CA MET A 97 -12.66 -7.77 4.75
C MET A 97 -13.94 -8.52 4.33
N GLN A 98 -14.04 -8.97 3.07
CA GLN A 98 -15.15 -9.82 2.60
C GLN A 98 -14.92 -11.31 2.92
N ASN A 99 -13.86 -11.67 3.64
CA ASN A 99 -13.57 -13.06 4.01
C ASN A 99 -14.76 -13.70 4.76
N PRO A 100 -15.21 -14.92 4.45
CA PRO A 100 -16.40 -15.51 5.08
C PRO A 100 -16.22 -15.81 6.57
N SER A 101 -14.98 -16.06 7.02
CA SER A 101 -14.71 -16.38 8.44
C SER A 101 -14.65 -15.11 9.29
N ALA A 102 -15.56 -14.99 10.25
CA ALA A 102 -15.61 -13.85 11.18
C ALA A 102 -14.33 -13.70 12.00
N LEU A 103 -13.73 -14.81 12.45
CA LEU A 103 -12.46 -14.79 13.17
C LEU A 103 -11.32 -14.27 12.28
N LYS A 104 -11.21 -14.77 11.04
CA LYS A 104 -10.21 -14.27 10.08
C LYS A 104 -10.42 -12.78 9.78
N ARG A 105 -11.66 -12.33 9.60
CA ARG A 105 -11.97 -10.90 9.42
C ARG A 105 -11.50 -10.06 10.60
N LYS A 106 -11.77 -10.48 11.84
CA LYS A 106 -11.30 -9.76 13.04
C LYS A 106 -9.77 -9.67 13.08
N ILE A 107 -9.06 -10.76 12.78
CA ILE A 107 -7.59 -10.77 12.74
C ILE A 107 -7.07 -9.83 11.65
N LEU A 108 -7.64 -9.90 10.45
CA LEU A 108 -7.27 -9.03 9.34
C LEU A 108 -7.55 -7.56 9.67
N GLN A 109 -8.73 -7.23 10.18
CA GLN A 109 -9.04 -5.86 10.60
C GLN A 109 -8.03 -5.35 11.63
N SER A 110 -7.73 -6.12 12.66
CA SER A 110 -6.77 -5.72 13.70
C SER A 110 -5.36 -5.47 13.13
N PHE A 111 -4.79 -6.43 12.40
CA PHE A 111 -3.38 -6.37 11.98
C PHE A 111 -3.14 -5.67 10.64
N TRP A 112 -4.14 -5.53 9.77
CA TRP A 112 -4.02 -4.83 8.49
C TRP A 112 -4.64 -3.44 8.47
N LEU A 113 -5.60 -3.14 9.35
CA LEU A 113 -6.29 -1.85 9.33
C LEU A 113 -6.10 -1.10 10.65
N THR A 114 -6.64 -1.59 11.76
CA THR A 114 -6.73 -0.87 13.03
C THR A 114 -5.36 -0.54 13.63
N LEU A 115 -4.51 -1.54 13.87
CA LEU A 115 -3.19 -1.31 14.48
C LEU A 115 -2.27 -0.49 13.56
N PRO A 116 -2.20 -0.76 12.24
CA PRO A 116 -1.47 0.11 11.32
C PRO A 116 -1.98 1.56 11.32
N ALA A 117 -3.30 1.79 11.28
CA ALA A 117 -3.88 3.13 11.27
C ALA A 117 -3.51 3.95 12.53
N LEU A 118 -3.38 3.30 13.69
CA LEU A 118 -2.92 3.96 14.92
C LEU A 118 -1.46 4.44 14.85
N LYS A 119 -0.66 3.86 13.94
CA LYS A 119 0.80 4.01 13.82
C LYS A 119 1.23 4.71 12.54
N VAL A 120 0.34 5.43 11.88
CA VAL A 120 0.67 6.26 10.71
C VAL A 120 0.19 7.70 10.88
N THR A 121 0.86 8.63 10.21
CA THR A 121 0.43 10.03 10.12
C THR A 121 -0.63 10.21 9.05
N TYR A 122 -0.43 9.59 7.88
CA TYR A 122 -1.33 9.69 6.74
C TYR A 122 -1.62 8.32 6.16
N ILE A 123 -2.85 8.16 5.66
CA ILE A 123 -3.24 7.05 4.80
C ILE A 123 -3.52 7.61 3.41
N THR A 124 -3.08 6.91 2.37
CA THR A 124 -3.46 7.22 0.99
C THR A 124 -4.32 6.11 0.42
N THR A 125 -5.37 6.47 -0.33
CA THR A 125 -6.25 5.51 -1.00
C THR A 125 -6.37 5.83 -2.49
N VAL A 126 -6.65 4.81 -3.29
CA VAL A 126 -6.73 4.96 -4.76
C VAL A 126 -8.04 5.58 -5.26
N SER A 127 -9.06 5.64 -4.41
CA SER A 127 -10.37 6.19 -4.77
C SER A 127 -11.12 6.69 -3.55
N GLN A 128 -12.16 7.49 -3.79
CA GLN A 128 -13.10 7.91 -2.76
C GLN A 128 -13.92 6.72 -2.23
N ALA A 129 -14.21 5.73 -3.07
CA ALA A 129 -14.90 4.50 -2.66
C ALA A 129 -14.07 3.73 -1.64
N THR A 130 -12.77 3.51 -1.91
CA THR A 130 -11.84 2.85 -0.97
C THR A 130 -11.75 3.64 0.34
N LYS A 131 -11.67 4.98 0.29
CA LYS A 131 -11.66 5.83 1.50
C LYS A 131 -12.93 5.65 2.33
N ASN A 132 -14.10 5.70 1.70
CA ASN A 132 -15.39 5.54 2.38
C ASN A 132 -15.53 4.15 3.00
N GLU A 133 -15.07 3.11 2.32
CA GLU A 133 -15.10 1.73 2.83
C GLU A 133 -14.12 1.54 4.00
N LEU A 134 -12.90 2.07 3.88
CA LEU A 134 -11.89 2.02 4.93
C LEU A 134 -12.38 2.67 6.22
N LEU A 135 -13.04 3.82 6.15
CA LEU A 135 -13.57 4.54 7.31
C LEU A 135 -14.60 3.72 8.12
N LYS A 136 -15.27 2.74 7.51
CA LYS A 136 -16.16 1.81 8.22
C LYS A 136 -15.39 0.91 9.19
N PHE A 137 -14.13 0.61 8.89
CA PHE A 137 -13.27 -0.28 9.69
C PHE A 137 -12.37 0.47 10.67
N ILE A 138 -12.04 1.73 10.38
CA ILE A 138 -11.21 2.61 11.22
C ILE A 138 -11.88 3.98 11.49
N PRO A 139 -13.09 4.01 12.07
CA PRO A 139 -13.85 5.26 12.24
C PRO A 139 -13.18 6.28 13.18
N PHE A 140 -12.21 5.82 13.99
CA PHE A 140 -11.42 6.66 14.88
C PHE A 140 -10.33 7.47 14.16
N PHE A 141 -10.02 7.16 12.89
CA PHE A 141 -8.96 7.83 12.15
C PHE A 141 -9.51 9.05 11.42
N SER A 142 -8.89 10.22 11.62
CA SER A 142 -9.18 11.49 10.91
C SER A 142 -9.42 11.29 9.42
N PRO A 143 -10.63 11.53 8.89
CA PRO A 143 -10.91 11.47 7.46
C PRO A 143 -10.04 12.43 6.63
N GLU A 144 -9.63 13.56 7.19
CA GLU A 144 -8.74 14.55 6.59
C GLU A 144 -7.29 14.06 6.45
N LYS A 145 -6.90 13.04 7.22
CA LYS A 145 -5.59 12.38 7.11
C LYS A 145 -5.61 11.20 6.13
N ILE A 146 -6.76 10.91 5.51
CA ILE A 146 -6.90 9.95 4.42
C ILE A 146 -6.97 10.72 3.09
N ILE A 147 -5.87 10.69 2.33
CA ILE A 147 -5.74 11.43 1.07
C ILE A 147 -6.03 10.50 -0.11
N VAL A 148 -6.95 10.89 -0.98
CA VAL A 148 -7.25 10.14 -2.20
C VAL A 148 -6.26 10.52 -3.27
N ILE A 149 -5.47 9.56 -3.75
CA ILE A 149 -4.51 9.70 -4.84
C ILE A 149 -4.86 8.65 -5.89
N PRO A 150 -5.57 9.03 -6.97
CA PRO A 150 -5.95 8.10 -8.03
C PRO A 150 -4.73 7.42 -8.66
N VAL A 151 -4.88 6.13 -8.98
CA VAL A 151 -3.88 5.41 -9.76
C VAL A 151 -3.86 5.99 -11.17
N PHE A 152 -2.66 6.27 -11.69
CA PHE A 152 -2.47 6.63 -13.09
C PHE A 152 -2.02 5.41 -13.89
N ILE A 153 -2.40 5.40 -15.16
CA ILE A 153 -1.94 4.41 -16.13
C ILE A 153 -0.68 4.96 -16.79
N SER A 154 0.36 4.13 -16.88
CA SER A 154 1.59 4.50 -17.59
C SER A 154 1.29 4.77 -19.06
N ARG A 155 1.96 5.76 -19.65
CA ARG A 155 1.80 6.14 -21.08
C ARG A 155 2.15 5.01 -22.06
N ILE A 156 2.79 3.93 -21.60
CA ILE A 156 3.03 2.73 -22.40
C ILE A 156 1.74 2.00 -22.77
N PHE A 157 0.67 2.17 -21.98
CA PHE A 157 -0.65 1.65 -22.32
C PHE A 157 -1.37 2.67 -23.17
N GLN A 158 -1.64 2.31 -24.43
CA GLN A 158 -2.41 3.12 -25.35
C GLN A 158 -3.75 2.42 -25.64
N PRO A 159 -4.84 3.18 -25.86
CA PRO A 159 -6.09 2.60 -26.30
C PRO A 159 -5.88 1.78 -27.57
N HIS A 160 -6.13 0.48 -27.50
CA HIS A 160 -6.10 -0.40 -28.66
C HIS A 160 -7.54 -0.85 -28.96
N PRO A 161 -8.23 -0.20 -29.91
CA PRO A 161 -9.63 -0.51 -30.18
C PRO A 161 -9.78 -1.97 -30.59
N LYS A 162 -10.64 -2.70 -29.89
CA LYS A 162 -11.00 -4.07 -30.27
C LYS A 162 -12.07 -3.98 -31.37
N PRO A 163 -11.82 -4.49 -32.59
CA PRO A 163 -12.83 -4.48 -33.63
C PRO A 163 -14.04 -5.31 -33.17
N PHE A 164 -15.23 -4.75 -33.35
CA PHE A 164 -16.47 -5.43 -32.99
C PHE A 164 -16.65 -6.70 -33.83
N ASN A 165 -16.77 -7.86 -33.17
CA ASN A 165 -16.99 -9.13 -33.86
C ASN A 165 -18.44 -9.24 -34.32
N LYS A 166 -18.72 -8.77 -35.54
CA LYS A 166 -20.05 -8.87 -36.16
C LYS A 166 -20.52 -10.31 -36.40
N LYS A 167 -19.60 -11.29 -36.47
CA LYS A 167 -19.92 -12.70 -36.78
C LYS A 167 -20.40 -13.48 -35.55
N LYS A 168 -19.86 -13.17 -34.38
CA LYS A 168 -20.29 -13.71 -33.09
C LYS A 168 -20.23 -12.58 -32.06
N PRO A 169 -21.24 -11.70 -32.03
CA PRO A 169 -21.32 -10.69 -31.00
C PRO A 169 -21.48 -11.41 -29.65
N VAL A 170 -20.59 -11.11 -28.72
CA VAL A 170 -20.76 -11.50 -27.31
C VAL A 170 -21.29 -10.24 -26.64
N ILE A 171 -22.53 -10.30 -26.16
CA ILE A 171 -23.16 -9.23 -25.36
C ILE A 171 -22.58 -9.31 -23.96
#